data_AF-A0A3L8GE23-F1
#
_entry.id   AF-A0A3L8GE23-F1
#
_cell.length_a   1.000
_cell.length_b   1.000
_cell.length_c   1.000
_cell.angle_alpha   90.00
_cell.angle_beta   90.00
_cell.angle_gamma   90.00
#
_symmetry.space_group_name_H-M   'P 1'
#
loop_
_entity.id
_entity.type
_entity.pdbx_description
1 polymer ?
#
loop_
_entity_poly.entity_id
_entity_poly.type
_entity_poly.pdbx_seq_one_letter_code
_entity_poly.pdbx_strand_id
1 'polypeptide(L)'
;MLDTRKLQELDNHYDQEIRKIHHSREELEDAFRLFMARTDKLRETVYQVALSQGCELPQEAQMYLYQMEHNQDAFLVEFNAHMDELEEKQIQIRKDYDNQVDNLYMEAQRQASKEERTEI
;
A
#
# COMPACT_ATOMS: atom_id res chain seq x y z
N MET A 1 12.37 34.83 10.28
CA MET A 1 10.97 34.44 10.62
C MET A 1 10.65 33.11 9.93
N LEU A 2 9.93 32.17 10.58
CA LEU A 2 9.57 30.88 9.95
C LEU A 2 8.63 31.10 8.76
N ASP A 3 8.90 30.48 7.62
CA ASP A 3 8.05 30.54 6.43
C ASP A 3 6.84 29.61 6.61
N THR A 4 5.79 30.14 7.25
CA THR A 4 4.56 29.40 7.57
C THR A 4 3.80 28.95 6.33
N ARG A 5 3.95 29.65 5.20
CA ARG A 5 3.32 29.26 3.93
C ARG A 5 3.96 28.00 3.38
N LYS A 6 5.29 27.92 3.37
CA LYS A 6 6.01 26.70 2.95
C LYS A 6 5.68 25.52 3.84
N LEU A 7 5.59 25.72 5.15
CA LEU A 7 5.18 24.65 6.07
C LEU A 7 3.77 24.14 5.72
N GLN A 8 2.82 25.04 5.47
CA GLN A 8 1.47 24.64 5.10
C GLN A 8 1.39 23.95 3.72
N GLU A 9 2.25 24.33 2.76
CA GLU A 9 2.38 23.63 1.48
C GLU A 9 2.94 22.20 1.67
N LEU A 10 3.91 22.02 2.57
CA LEU A 10 4.44 20.70 2.94
C LEU A 10 3.38 19.81 3.60
N ASP A 11 2.64 20.34 4.57
CA ASP A 11 1.56 19.62 5.26
C ASP A 11 0.52 19.11 4.25
N ASN A 12 0.08 20.00 3.36
CA ASN A 12 -0.89 19.65 2.33
C ASN A 12 -0.35 18.60 1.36
N HIS A 13 0.91 18.68 0.97
CA HIS A 13 1.52 17.70 0.09
C HIS A 13 1.66 16.34 0.77
N TYR A 14 2.14 16.31 2.01
CA TYR A 14 2.21 15.09 2.83
C TYR A 14 0.84 14.42 2.94
N ASP A 15 -0.19 15.16 3.32
CA ASP A 15 -1.55 14.64 3.44
C ASP A 15 -2.08 14.07 2.12
N GLN A 16 -1.79 14.71 1.00
CA GLN A 16 -2.20 14.21 -0.32
C GLN A 16 -1.51 12.89 -0.67
N GLU A 17 -0.20 12.78 -0.44
CA GLU A 17 0.54 11.56 -0.74
C GLU A 17 0.14 10.39 0.18
N ILE A 18 -0.10 10.66 1.47
CA ILE A 18 -0.61 9.64 2.40
C ILE A 18 -1.99 9.15 1.99
N ARG A 19 -2.89 10.05 1.58
CA ARG A 19 -4.22 9.66 1.08
C ARG A 19 -4.14 8.78 -0.16
N LYS A 20 -3.23 9.08 -1.10
CA LYS A 20 -3.01 8.23 -2.28
C LYS A 20 -2.57 6.82 -1.88
N ILE A 21 -1.63 6.70 -0.93
CA ILE A 21 -1.18 5.39 -0.44
C ILE A 21 -2.34 4.63 0.20
N HIS A 22 -3.13 5.27 1.06
CA HIS A 22 -4.28 4.61 1.69
C HIS A 22 -5.29 4.14 0.65
N HIS A 23 -5.59 4.97 -0.34
CA HIS A 23 -6.49 4.59 -1.42
C HIS A 23 -5.97 3.38 -2.22
N SER A 24 -4.68 3.37 -2.58
CA SER A 24 -4.07 2.23 -3.27
C SER A 24 -4.07 0.95 -2.42
N ARG A 25 -3.90 1.06 -1.10
CA ARG A 25 -4.05 -0.09 -0.19
C ARG A 25 -5.47 -0.63 -0.17
N GLU A 26 -6.47 0.26 -0.07
CA GLU A 26 -7.88 -0.14 -0.09
C GLU A 26 -8.24 -0.84 -1.40
N GLU A 27 -7.84 -0.29 -2.55
CA GLU A 27 -8.06 -0.91 -3.86
C GLU A 27 -7.40 -2.29 -3.98
N LEU A 28 -6.17 -2.43 -3.47
CA LEU A 28 -5.43 -3.68 -3.50
C LEU A 28 -6.08 -4.74 -2.58
N GLU A 29 -6.52 -4.34 -1.37
CA GLU A 29 -7.26 -5.21 -0.45
C GLU A 29 -8.61 -5.65 -1.03
N ASP A 30 -9.34 -4.76 -1.70
CA ASP A 30 -10.60 -5.09 -2.34
C ASP A 30 -10.41 -6.06 -3.51
N ALA A 31 -9.40 -5.81 -4.36
CA ALA A 31 -9.03 -6.72 -5.43
C ALA A 31 -8.64 -8.10 -4.87
N PHE A 32 -7.86 -8.13 -3.78
CA PHE A 32 -7.45 -9.36 -3.11
C PHE A 32 -8.64 -10.14 -2.57
N ARG A 33 -9.51 -9.48 -1.79
CA ARG A 33 -10.73 -10.10 -1.25
C ARG A 33 -11.61 -10.68 -2.35
N LEU A 34 -11.79 -9.93 -3.44
CA LEU A 34 -12.60 -10.36 -4.57
C LEU A 34 -12.01 -11.58 -5.27
N PHE A 35 -10.69 -11.59 -5.50
CA PHE A 35 -9.99 -12.70 -6.12
C PHE A 35 -10.12 -13.97 -5.27
N MET A 36 -9.80 -13.88 -3.98
CA MET A 36 -9.87 -15.02 -3.05
C MET A 36 -11.28 -15.61 -2.99
N ALA A 37 -12.29 -14.76 -2.81
CA ALA A 37 -13.69 -15.19 -2.73
C ALA A 37 -14.17 -15.87 -4.01
N ARG A 38 -13.75 -15.37 -5.20
CA ARG A 38 -14.12 -15.97 -6.48
C ARG A 38 -13.45 -17.31 -6.70
N THR A 39 -12.16 -17.41 -6.38
CA THR A 39 -11.38 -18.64 -6.52
C THR A 39 -11.92 -19.73 -5.58
N ASP A 40 -12.19 -19.40 -4.33
CA ASP A 40 -12.78 -20.31 -3.35
C ASP A 40 -14.17 -20.80 -3.79
N LYS A 41 -15.04 -19.88 -4.22
CA LYS A 41 -16.38 -20.23 -4.71
C LYS A 41 -16.33 -21.13 -5.93
N LEU A 42 -15.40 -20.88 -6.86
CA LEU A 42 -15.25 -21.71 -8.06
C LEU A 42 -14.80 -23.12 -7.68
N ARG A 43 -13.81 -23.25 -6.79
CA ARG A 43 -13.34 -24.54 -6.27
C ARG A 43 -14.47 -25.31 -5.56
N GLU A 44 -15.21 -24.65 -4.68
CA GLU A 44 -16.37 -25.24 -4.00
C GLU A 44 -17.42 -25.73 -5.01
N THR A 45 -17.74 -24.91 -6.02
CA THR A 45 -18.71 -25.28 -7.05
C THR A 45 -18.29 -26.53 -7.82
N VAL A 46 -17.01 -26.64 -8.17
CA VAL A 46 -16.46 -27.84 -8.86
C VAL A 46 -16.63 -29.09 -7.99
N TYR A 47 -16.30 -29.00 -6.69
CA TYR A 47 -16.49 -30.12 -5.77
C TYR A 47 -17.96 -30.49 -5.59
N GLN A 48 -18.86 -29.51 -5.44
CA GLN A 48 -20.29 -29.74 -5.30
C GLN A 48 -20.89 -30.42 -6.52
N VAL A 49 -20.49 -30.00 -7.73
CA VAL A 49 -20.93 -30.65 -8.97
C VAL A 49 -20.48 -32.11 -9.01
N ALA A 50 -19.21 -32.40 -8.71
CA ALA A 50 -18.70 -33.77 -8.67
C ALA A 50 -19.46 -34.65 -7.65
N LEU A 51 -19.65 -34.14 -6.42
CA LEU A 51 -20.42 -34.83 -5.38
C LEU A 51 -21.87 -35.08 -5.81
N SER A 52 -22.53 -34.10 -6.42
CA SER A 52 -23.94 -34.22 -6.84
C SER A 52 -24.16 -35.25 -7.96
N GLN A 53 -23.14 -35.48 -8.78
CA GLN A 53 -23.18 -36.45 -9.87
C GLN A 53 -22.71 -37.85 -9.42
N GLY A 54 -22.25 -37.99 -8.18
CA GLY A 54 -21.66 -39.24 -7.67
C GLY A 54 -20.42 -39.67 -8.44
N CYS A 55 -19.76 -38.72 -9.11
CA CYS A 55 -18.58 -38.98 -9.94
C CYS A 55 -17.32 -38.53 -9.19
N GLU A 56 -16.26 -39.31 -9.31
CA GLU A 56 -14.92 -38.81 -8.99
C GLU A 56 -14.54 -37.71 -9.99
N LEU A 57 -13.86 -36.68 -9.50
CA LEU A 57 -13.35 -35.62 -10.36
C LEU A 57 -12.38 -36.21 -11.39
N PRO A 58 -12.56 -35.94 -12.70
CA PRO A 58 -11.59 -36.34 -13.72
C PRO A 58 -10.19 -35.80 -13.38
N GLN A 59 -9.16 -36.53 -13.80
CA GLN A 59 -7.77 -36.17 -13.51
C GLN A 59 -7.41 -34.76 -14.01
N GLU A 60 -7.95 -34.37 -15.16
CA GLU A 60 -7.78 -33.02 -15.72
C GLU A 60 -8.39 -31.95 -14.80
N ALA A 61 -9.57 -32.21 -14.24
CA ALA A 61 -10.23 -31.28 -13.31
C ALA A 61 -9.44 -31.15 -12.00
N GLN A 62 -8.91 -32.26 -11.47
CA GLN A 62 -8.03 -32.24 -10.30
C GLN A 62 -6.77 -31.41 -10.56
N MET A 63 -6.19 -31.53 -11.76
CA MET A 63 -5.00 -30.77 -12.14
C MET A 63 -5.29 -29.26 -12.23
N TYR A 64 -6.44 -28.85 -12.74
CA TYR A 64 -6.86 -27.44 -12.74
C TYR A 64 -7.11 -26.90 -11.33
N LEU A 65 -7.69 -27.69 -10.43
CA LEU A 65 -7.87 -27.28 -9.03
C LEU A 65 -6.53 -27.06 -8.33
N TYR A 66 -5.54 -27.93 -8.57
CA TYR A 66 -4.19 -27.74 -8.05
C TYR A 66 -3.53 -26.46 -8.61
N GLN A 67 -3.70 -26.19 -9.92
CA GLN A 67 -3.22 -24.94 -10.52
C GLN A 67 -3.91 -23.71 -9.93
N MET A 68 -5.20 -23.79 -9.60
CA MET A 68 -5.90 -22.71 -8.92
C MET A 68 -5.32 -22.42 -7.54
N GLU A 69 -5.03 -23.45 -6.74
CA GLU A 69 -4.37 -23.29 -5.44
C GLU A 69 -2.98 -22.67 -5.59
N HIS A 70 -2.18 -23.16 -6.53
CA HIS A 70 -0.87 -22.59 -6.80
C HIS A 70 -0.93 -21.11 -7.22
N ASN A 71 -1.89 -20.76 -8.08
CA ASN A 71 -2.10 -19.37 -8.49
C ASN A 71 -2.58 -18.50 -7.33
N GLN A 72 -3.36 -19.05 -6.39
CA GLN A 72 -3.82 -18.35 -5.20
C GLN A 72 -2.66 -18.04 -4.26
N ASP A 73 -1.74 -18.99 -4.06
CA ASP A 73 -0.52 -18.78 -3.29
C ASP A 73 0.40 -17.74 -3.95
N ALA A 74 0.60 -17.83 -5.27
CA ALA A 74 1.38 -16.86 -6.02
C ALA A 74 0.80 -15.45 -5.91
N PHE A 75 -0.51 -15.32 -6.06
CA PHE A 75 -1.21 -14.04 -5.92
C PHE A 75 -1.10 -13.48 -4.50
N LEU A 76 -1.16 -14.31 -3.46
CA LEU A 76 -0.94 -13.88 -2.08
C LEU A 76 0.48 -13.33 -1.86
N VAL A 77 1.49 -13.97 -2.44
CA VAL A 77 2.87 -13.47 -2.39
C VAL A 77 3.00 -12.11 -3.08
N GLU A 78 2.44 -11.97 -4.28
CA GLU A 78 2.44 -10.69 -5.02
C GLU A 78 1.69 -9.59 -4.27
N PHE A 79 0.53 -9.90 -3.69
CA PHE A 79 -0.24 -8.98 -2.86
C PHE A 79 0.58 -8.46 -1.68
N ASN A 80 1.23 -9.36 -0.92
CA ASN A 80 2.05 -8.97 0.22
C ASN A 80 3.24 -8.11 -0.22
N ALA A 81 3.92 -8.47 -1.31
CA ALA A 81 5.02 -7.68 -1.83
C ALA A 81 4.59 -6.24 -2.18
N HIS A 82 3.43 -6.06 -2.81
CA HIS A 82 2.90 -4.73 -3.09
C HIS A 82 2.46 -3.97 -1.83
N MET A 83 1.94 -4.65 -0.81
CA MET A 83 1.63 -4.03 0.47
C MET A 83 2.90 -3.53 1.18
N ASP A 84 3.97 -4.31 1.14
CA ASP A 84 5.29 -3.93 1.68
C ASP A 84 5.86 -2.72 0.92
N GLU A 85 5.78 -2.70 -0.42
CA GLU A 85 6.20 -1.55 -1.24
C GLU A 85 5.43 -0.27 -0.88
N LEU A 86 4.12 -0.37 -0.60
CA LEU A 86 3.31 0.76 -0.15
C LEU A 86 3.69 1.22 1.26
N GLU A 87 4.06 0.29 2.15
CA GLU A 87 4.56 0.62 3.48
C GLU A 87 5.90 1.36 3.42
N GLU A 88 6.84 0.84 2.64
CA GLU A 88 8.15 1.48 2.43
C GLU A 88 8.00 2.89 1.86
N LYS A 89 7.13 3.08 0.87
CA LYS A 89 6.80 4.40 0.32
C LYS A 89 6.24 5.33 1.39
N GLN A 90 5.33 4.85 2.24
CA GLN A 90 4.77 5.65 3.33
C GLN A 90 5.85 6.10 4.33
N ILE A 91 6.75 5.18 4.71
CA ILE A 91 7.88 5.47 5.59
C ILE A 91 8.78 6.52 4.94
N GLN A 92 9.08 6.38 3.64
CA GLN A 92 9.93 7.31 2.92
C GLN A 92 9.31 8.71 2.84
N ILE A 93 8.02 8.82 2.50
CA ILE A 93 7.30 10.10 2.47
C ILE A 93 7.31 10.79 3.85
N ARG A 94 7.14 10.03 4.93
CA ARG A 94 7.25 10.58 6.29
C ARG A 94 8.65 11.11 6.58
N LYS A 95 9.69 10.33 6.28
CA LYS A 95 11.09 10.77 6.46
C LYS A 95 11.39 12.03 5.67
N ASP A 96 10.94 12.09 4.42
CA ASP A 96 11.18 13.24 3.54
C ASP A 96 10.46 14.49 4.04
N TYR A 97 9.24 14.34 4.53
CA TYR A 97 8.50 15.41 5.19
C TYR A 97 9.22 15.90 6.45
N ASP A 98 9.60 15.00 7.37
CA ASP A 98 10.29 15.35 8.61
C ASP A 98 11.60 16.11 8.33
N ASN A 99 12.39 15.62 7.35
CA ASN A 99 13.62 16.28 6.92
C ASN A 99 13.36 17.69 6.35
N GLN A 100 12.30 17.87 5.56
CA GLN A 100 11.95 19.16 4.98
C GLN A 100 11.48 20.15 6.06
N VAL A 101 10.73 19.68 7.04
CA VAL A 101 10.32 20.48 8.20
C VAL A 101 11.53 20.91 9.02
N ASP A 102 12.44 19.98 9.36
CA ASP A 102 13.66 20.29 10.10
C ASP A 102 14.54 21.33 9.39
N ASN A 103 14.67 21.22 8.06
CA ASN A 103 15.39 22.19 7.25
C ASN A 103 14.77 23.59 7.35
N LEU A 104 13.44 23.72 7.30
CA LEU A 104 12.76 25.00 7.44
C LEU A 104 13.03 25.63 8.83
N TYR A 105 13.00 24.83 9.89
CA TYR A 105 13.32 25.30 11.24
C TYR A 105 14.78 25.73 11.37
N MET A 106 15.72 24.96 10.81
CA MET A 106 17.14 25.30 10.81
C MET A 106 17.42 26.59 10.02
N GLU A 107 16.76 26.80 8.88
CA GLU A 107 16.87 28.03 8.10
C GLU A 107 16.35 29.24 8.89
N ALA A 108 15.19 29.11 9.54
CA ALA A 108 14.62 30.16 10.37
C ALA A 108 15.55 30.54 11.54
N GLN A 109 16.17 29.56 12.20
CA GLN A 109 17.16 29.79 13.26
C GLN A 109 18.42 30.50 12.75
N ARG A 110 18.93 30.10 11.56
CA ARG A 110 20.09 30.76 10.93
C ARG A 110 19.81 32.20 10.52
N GLN A 111 18.58 32.50 10.12
CA GLN A 111 18.17 33.86 9.80
C GLN A 111 18.09 34.73 11.06
N ALA A 112 17.43 34.24 12.12
CA ALA A 112 17.30 34.97 13.39
C ALA A 112 18.68 35.27 14.02
N SER A 113 19.59 34.29 14.03
CA SER A 113 20.95 34.47 14.57
C SER A 113 21.86 35.39 13.73
N LYS A 114 21.54 35.60 12.44
CA LYS A 114 22.21 36.60 11.60
C LYS A 114 21.66 37.99 11.86
N GLU A 115 20.35 38.14 11.98
CA GLU A 115 19.70 39.42 12.31
C GLU A 115 20.25 40.00 13.62
N GLU A 116 20.34 39.19 14.69
CA GLU A 116 20.93 39.60 15.98
C GLU A 116 22.40 40.06 15.91
N ARG A 117 23.18 39.55 14.95
CA ARG A 117 24.60 39.92 14.77
C ARG A 117 24.80 41.21 13.99
N THR A 118 23.76 41.72 13.31
CA THR A 118 23.85 42.92 12.47
C THR A 118 23.35 44.18 13.18
N GLU A 119 22.69 44.02 14.34
CA GLU A 119 22.17 45.11 15.18
C GLU A 119 23.17 45.58 16.26
N ILE A 120 24.42 45.11 16.24
CA ILE A 120 25.53 45.48 17.14
C ILE A 120 26.60 46.22 16.35
#